data_AF-A0A8D8VEJ1-F1
#
_entry.id   AF-A0A8D8VEJ1-F1
#
_cell.length_a   1.000
_cell.length_b   1.000
_cell.length_c   1.000
_cell.angle_alpha   90.00
_cell.angle_beta   90.00
_cell.angle_gamma   90.00
#
_symmetry.space_group_name_H-M   'P 1'
#
loop_
_entity.id
_entity.type
_entity.pdbx_description
1 polymer ?
#
loop_
_entity_poly.entity_id
_entity_poly.type
_entity_poly.pdbx_seq_one_letter_code
_entity_poly.pdbx_strand_id
1 'polypeptide(L)'
;MNLFLKNAEKKLYIRKTVKELLFEGYEDGILDLLKKIEPIIHIPVEARFGWFYPRNTSATYDGLVNIHTGVEDVSQLGMMGAWNYMNETPYYTGQCGTVRGSAGDLYPPTISQQEFFSIYATDICSGIKMQSTKEATLIKDLPGIIFKADKSVFDNGTQSPESSCYCPGNNCSELSGIRDLSPCKKGAPAFLSFPHFYRGDPALSGAIQGLKPNMSKHEFSLILEKNTGIPLQVNARLQINILLRKIKDLDITSGLTHLVMPTLWFHQHTVIPQEMADQLRPLTQVPSLAFTIALSLFMAGLIGVLVGFVFVKKGYFSSMASREGPLLDDARTENNSSPPLNPPQQQSS
;
A
#
# COMPACT_ATOMS: atom_id res chain seq x y z
N MET A 1 -38.72 -17.82 22.76
CA MET A 1 -38.08 -16.63 22.14
C MET A 1 -39.07 -15.48 21.90
N ASN A 2 -40.01 -15.54 20.94
CA ASN A 2 -40.89 -14.41 20.59
C ASN A 2 -41.65 -13.82 21.81
N LEU A 3 -42.18 -14.65 22.73
CA LEU A 3 -42.81 -14.18 23.98
C LEU A 3 -41.83 -13.44 24.94
N PHE A 4 -40.56 -13.85 24.98
CA PHE A 4 -39.54 -13.17 25.77
C PHE A 4 -39.16 -11.83 25.12
N LEU A 5 -38.95 -11.80 23.80
CA LEU A 5 -38.65 -10.56 23.06
C LEU A 5 -39.77 -9.52 23.21
N LYS A 6 -41.04 -9.94 23.16
CA LYS A 6 -42.21 -9.08 23.47
C LYS A 6 -42.20 -8.49 24.89
N ASN A 7 -41.60 -9.19 25.86
CA ASN A 7 -41.62 -8.82 27.28
C ASN A 7 -40.37 -8.07 27.73
N ALA A 8 -39.19 -8.46 27.25
CA ALA A 8 -37.89 -7.95 27.65
C ALA A 8 -37.50 -6.66 26.89
N GLU A 9 -37.66 -6.63 25.57
CA GLU A 9 -37.21 -5.50 24.75
C GLU A 9 -38.31 -4.98 23.82
N LYS A 10 -39.01 -3.95 24.31
CA LYS A 10 -40.20 -3.38 23.63
C LYS A 10 -39.86 -2.38 22.52
N LYS A 11 -38.59 -2.12 22.20
CA LYS A 11 -38.17 -1.04 21.31
C LYS A 11 -37.04 -1.48 20.39
N LEU A 12 -37.29 -1.36 19.09
CA LEU A 12 -36.29 -1.58 18.03
C LEU A 12 -35.16 -0.53 18.04
N TYR A 13 -35.44 0.65 18.60
CA TYR A 13 -34.49 1.76 18.71
C TYR A 13 -34.08 1.94 20.17
N ILE A 14 -32.77 1.89 20.40
CA ILE A 14 -32.15 2.12 21.71
C ILE A 14 -31.53 3.52 21.79
N ARG A 15 -31.39 4.02 23.02
CA ARG A 15 -30.61 5.24 23.31
C ARG A 15 -29.56 4.88 24.36
N LYS A 16 -28.30 5.06 24.00
CA LYS A 16 -27.10 4.79 24.80
C LYS A 16 -26.09 5.91 24.57
N THR A 17 -25.09 6.05 25.44
CA THR A 17 -23.97 6.97 25.22
C THR A 17 -23.05 6.46 24.11
N VAL A 18 -22.24 7.36 23.53
CA VAL A 18 -21.24 6.99 22.52
C VAL A 18 -20.22 5.99 23.09
N LYS A 19 -19.83 6.14 24.37
CA LYS A 19 -18.86 5.25 25.04
C LYS A 19 -19.39 3.82 25.17
N GLU A 20 -20.65 3.67 25.60
CA GLU A 20 -21.36 2.38 25.64
C GLU A 20 -21.50 1.75 24.25
N LEU A 21 -21.90 2.53 23.23
CA LEU A 21 -22.09 1.99 21.87
C LEU A 21 -20.78 1.53 21.22
N LEU A 22 -19.64 2.16 21.54
CA LEU A 22 -18.37 1.86 20.90
C LEU A 22 -17.54 0.80 21.66
N PHE A 23 -16.95 1.16 22.80
CA PHE A 23 -15.85 0.37 23.40
C PHE A 23 -16.15 -0.19 24.79
N GLU A 24 -16.99 0.46 25.59
CA GLU A 24 -17.36 -0.02 26.94
C GLU A 24 -18.43 -1.11 26.88
N GLY A 25 -19.23 -1.10 25.82
CA GLY A 25 -20.40 -1.96 25.68
C GLY A 25 -21.52 -1.60 26.66
N TYR A 26 -22.74 -2.05 26.37
CA TYR A 26 -23.85 -2.03 27.31
C TYR A 26 -24.41 -3.42 27.58
N GLU A 27 -24.99 -3.60 28.77
CA GLU A 27 -25.77 -4.78 29.15
C GLU A 27 -27.13 -4.78 28.45
N ASP A 28 -27.52 -5.98 27.99
CA ASP A 28 -28.62 -6.23 27.07
C ASP A 28 -29.35 -7.50 27.51
N GLY A 29 -30.68 -7.42 27.65
CA GLY A 29 -31.47 -8.50 28.23
C GLY A 29 -31.61 -9.72 27.31
N ILE A 30 -31.34 -9.55 26.01
CA ILE A 30 -31.28 -10.64 25.04
C ILE A 30 -29.92 -11.33 25.15
N LEU A 31 -28.80 -10.58 25.27
CA LEU A 31 -27.48 -11.17 25.50
C LEU A 31 -27.44 -12.02 26.78
N ASP A 32 -28.02 -11.54 27.88
CA ASP A 32 -28.12 -12.30 29.14
C ASP A 32 -28.88 -13.64 28.98
N LEU A 33 -29.90 -13.67 28.10
CA LEU A 33 -30.62 -14.90 27.79
C LEU A 33 -29.81 -15.80 26.85
N LEU A 34 -29.18 -15.23 25.82
CA LEU A 34 -28.34 -15.96 24.88
C LEU A 34 -27.16 -16.63 25.58
N LYS A 35 -26.53 -15.95 26.55
CA LYS A 35 -25.46 -16.50 27.39
C LYS A 35 -25.90 -17.74 28.18
N LYS A 36 -27.15 -17.78 28.64
CA LYS A 36 -27.72 -18.95 29.37
C LYS A 36 -28.01 -20.15 28.45
N ILE A 37 -28.19 -19.93 27.15
CA ILE A 37 -28.43 -21.00 26.15
C ILE A 37 -27.21 -21.25 25.25
N GLU A 38 -26.08 -20.59 25.49
CA GLU A 38 -24.80 -20.80 24.79
C GLU A 38 -24.38 -22.28 24.70
N PRO A 39 -24.54 -23.13 25.73
CA PRO A 39 -24.23 -24.57 25.64
C PRO A 39 -25.11 -25.34 24.64
N ILE A 40 -26.26 -24.79 24.25
CA ILE A 40 -27.23 -25.41 23.31
C ILE A 40 -26.99 -24.88 21.88
N ILE A 41 -26.66 -23.59 21.73
CA ILE A 41 -26.48 -22.97 20.41
C ILE A 41 -25.04 -23.04 19.88
N HIS A 42 -24.06 -23.37 20.73
CA HIS A 42 -22.62 -23.46 20.40
C HIS A 42 -22.01 -22.20 19.76
N ILE A 43 -22.62 -21.03 19.97
CA ILE A 43 -22.12 -19.72 19.52
C ILE A 43 -21.62 -18.95 20.74
N PRO A 44 -20.33 -18.58 20.82
CA PRO A 44 -19.82 -17.80 21.95
C PRO A 44 -20.47 -16.41 22.04
N VAL A 45 -21.15 -16.13 23.15
CA VAL A 45 -21.90 -14.88 23.38
C VAL A 45 -21.09 -13.94 24.28
N GLU A 46 -20.92 -12.69 23.87
CA GLU A 46 -20.29 -11.66 24.68
C GLU A 46 -21.25 -11.15 25.77
N ALA A 47 -20.73 -10.75 26.93
CA ALA A 47 -21.56 -10.24 28.04
C ALA A 47 -22.14 -8.83 27.81
N ARG A 48 -21.66 -8.10 26.80
CA ARG A 48 -22.06 -6.72 26.48
C ARG A 48 -22.09 -6.52 24.97
N PHE A 49 -23.00 -5.68 24.47
CA PHE A 49 -22.96 -5.24 23.08
C PHE A 49 -22.19 -3.92 22.95
N GLY A 50 -21.23 -3.85 22.03
CA GLY A 50 -20.61 -2.61 21.56
C GLY A 50 -19.89 -2.85 20.23
N TRP A 51 -19.86 -1.86 19.34
CA TRP A 51 -19.32 -1.99 17.98
C TRP A 51 -17.85 -2.40 17.92
N PHE A 52 -17.09 -2.06 18.96
CA PHE A 52 -15.69 -2.41 19.14
C PHE A 52 -15.44 -3.01 20.53
N TYR A 53 -16.45 -3.60 21.17
CA TYR A 53 -16.28 -4.36 22.40
C TYR A 53 -15.87 -5.81 22.06
N PRO A 54 -14.91 -6.45 22.77
CA PRO A 54 -14.10 -5.96 23.88
C PRO A 54 -12.68 -5.53 23.46
N ARG A 55 -12.52 -4.70 22.40
CA ARG A 55 -11.21 -4.40 21.80
C ARG A 55 -10.23 -3.71 22.74
N ASN A 56 -10.70 -2.76 23.54
CA ASN A 56 -9.81 -1.94 24.36
C ASN A 56 -9.07 -2.81 25.39
N THR A 57 -7.74 -2.65 25.48
CA THR A 57 -6.84 -3.45 26.34
C THR A 57 -6.89 -4.97 26.12
N SER A 58 -7.44 -5.47 25.01
CA SER A 58 -7.46 -6.89 24.68
C SER A 58 -6.27 -7.29 23.80
N ALA A 59 -5.41 -8.18 24.34
CA ALA A 59 -4.25 -8.70 23.61
C ALA A 59 -4.60 -9.69 22.49
N THR A 60 -5.85 -10.17 22.41
CA THR A 60 -6.27 -11.25 21.51
C THR A 60 -7.44 -10.88 20.60
N TYR A 61 -7.95 -9.64 20.65
CA TYR A 61 -9.13 -9.22 19.89
C TYR A 61 -8.95 -9.39 18.36
N ASP A 62 -7.81 -8.94 17.82
CA ASP A 62 -7.50 -9.03 16.39
C ASP A 62 -7.04 -10.45 15.95
N GLY A 63 -6.89 -11.39 16.90
CA GLY A 63 -6.38 -12.74 16.67
C GLY A 63 -4.87 -12.81 16.50
N LEU A 64 -4.37 -13.98 16.09
CA LEU A 64 -2.95 -14.21 15.81
C LEU A 64 -2.66 -13.98 14.33
N VAL A 65 -1.72 -13.09 14.04
CA VAL A 65 -1.36 -12.70 12.67
C VAL A 65 0.09 -13.10 12.39
N ASN A 66 0.29 -13.98 11.41
CA ASN A 66 1.62 -14.39 10.94
C ASN A 66 2.04 -13.50 9.77
N ILE A 67 3.16 -12.80 9.92
CA ILE A 67 3.67 -11.82 8.95
C ILE A 67 5.05 -12.24 8.45
N HIS A 68 5.29 -12.10 7.15
CA HIS A 68 6.60 -12.32 6.54
C HIS A 68 7.59 -11.21 6.94
N THR A 69 8.74 -11.62 7.47
CA THR A 69 9.78 -10.71 8.01
C THR A 69 10.64 -10.04 6.93
N GLY A 70 10.55 -10.49 5.68
CA GLY A 70 11.37 -10.01 4.57
C GLY A 70 12.82 -10.52 4.54
N VAL A 71 13.21 -11.43 5.46
CA VAL A 71 14.59 -11.96 5.56
C VAL A 71 14.97 -12.82 4.35
N GLU A 72 14.05 -13.67 3.88
CA GLU A 72 14.26 -14.55 2.71
C GLU A 72 13.96 -13.81 1.39
N ASP A 73 12.89 -13.00 1.39
CA ASP A 73 12.50 -12.15 0.26
C ASP A 73 11.89 -10.84 0.77
N VAL A 74 12.59 -9.74 0.53
CA VAL A 74 12.15 -8.38 0.90
C VAL A 74 10.84 -7.96 0.22
N SER A 75 10.46 -8.60 -0.89
CA SER A 75 9.17 -8.36 -1.56
C SER A 75 7.96 -8.82 -0.73
N GLN A 76 8.18 -9.71 0.25
CA GLN A 76 7.15 -10.18 1.18
C GLN A 76 7.11 -9.40 2.51
N LEU A 77 8.00 -8.43 2.73
CA LEU A 77 8.06 -7.68 4.00
C LEU A 77 6.70 -7.09 4.39
N GLY A 78 6.19 -7.45 5.58
CA GLY A 78 4.92 -6.93 6.10
C GLY A 78 3.67 -7.62 5.54
N MET A 79 3.81 -8.56 4.60
CA MET A 79 2.70 -9.33 4.06
C MET A 79 2.25 -10.41 5.05
N MET A 80 0.94 -10.55 5.24
CA MET A 80 0.33 -11.61 6.04
C MET A 80 0.37 -12.93 5.28
N GLY A 81 0.81 -14.00 5.95
CA GLY A 81 0.79 -15.38 5.44
C GLY A 81 -0.32 -16.24 6.07
N ALA A 82 -0.76 -15.91 7.28
CA ALA A 82 -1.90 -16.56 7.94
C ALA A 82 -2.54 -15.68 9.02
N TRP A 83 -3.82 -15.91 9.30
CA TRP A 83 -4.58 -15.35 10.42
C TRP A 83 -5.26 -16.48 11.18
N ASN A 84 -5.09 -16.52 12.50
CA ASN A 84 -5.56 -17.61 13.37
C ASN A 84 -5.20 -19.00 12.82
N TYR A 85 -3.94 -19.17 12.41
CA TYR A 85 -3.37 -20.39 11.81
C TYR A 85 -3.95 -20.80 10.44
N MET A 86 -4.79 -19.97 9.81
CA MET A 86 -5.37 -20.22 8.50
C MET A 86 -4.80 -19.27 7.44
N ASN A 87 -4.40 -19.80 6.28
CA ASN A 87 -4.05 -19.01 5.09
C ASN A 87 -5.28 -18.73 4.19
N GLU A 88 -6.38 -19.46 4.38
CA GLU A 88 -7.68 -19.24 3.75
C GLU A 88 -8.77 -19.36 4.82
N THR A 89 -9.62 -18.34 4.93
CA THR A 89 -10.70 -18.27 5.91
C THR A 89 -12.00 -18.84 5.35
N PRO A 90 -12.85 -19.47 6.18
CA PRO A 90 -14.09 -20.10 5.73
C PRO A 90 -15.24 -19.10 5.48
N TYR A 91 -14.98 -17.79 5.55
CA TYR A 91 -16.01 -16.74 5.53
C TYR A 91 -16.47 -16.35 4.14
N TYR A 92 -15.59 -16.47 3.15
CA TYR A 92 -15.80 -16.12 1.75
C TYR A 92 -15.18 -17.21 0.86
N THR A 93 -15.64 -17.37 -0.37
CA THR A 93 -15.18 -18.48 -1.22
C THR A 93 -13.88 -18.14 -1.96
N GLY A 94 -13.03 -19.15 -2.19
CA GLY A 94 -11.80 -19.02 -2.98
C GLY A 94 -10.94 -17.80 -2.61
N GLN A 95 -10.52 -17.02 -3.61
CA GLN A 95 -9.61 -15.88 -3.41
C GLN A 95 -10.12 -14.80 -2.45
N CYS A 96 -11.44 -14.69 -2.25
CA CYS A 96 -12.03 -13.73 -1.30
C CYS A 96 -11.81 -14.15 0.16
N GLY A 97 -11.67 -15.46 0.42
CA GLY A 97 -11.36 -16.00 1.74
C GLY A 97 -9.87 -16.00 2.07
N THR A 98 -8.99 -15.87 1.07
CA THR A 98 -7.53 -15.94 1.24
C THR A 98 -6.99 -14.81 2.12
N VAL A 99 -6.15 -15.17 3.10
CA VAL A 99 -5.41 -14.23 3.95
C VAL A 99 -4.20 -13.72 3.16
N ARG A 100 -4.42 -12.68 2.34
CA ARG A 100 -3.39 -12.07 1.51
C ARG A 100 -3.48 -10.54 1.54
N GLY A 101 -2.34 -9.91 1.85
CA GLY A 101 -2.21 -8.46 1.95
C GLY A 101 -1.25 -8.07 3.06
N SER A 102 -0.92 -6.78 3.16
CA SER A 102 -0.31 -6.23 4.39
C SER A 102 -1.37 -6.09 5.48
N ALA A 103 -0.96 -6.14 6.75
CA ALA A 103 -1.82 -5.78 7.89
C ALA A 103 -2.22 -4.28 7.91
N GLY A 104 -1.57 -3.43 7.12
CA GLY A 104 -1.87 -2.00 6.98
C GLY A 104 -0.72 -1.06 7.40
N ASP A 105 0.22 -1.57 8.21
CA ASP A 105 1.27 -0.74 8.84
C ASP A 105 2.65 -0.88 8.19
N LEU A 106 2.95 -2.04 7.59
CA LEU A 106 4.25 -2.38 7.01
C LEU A 106 4.08 -2.96 5.60
N TYR A 107 4.93 -2.52 4.67
CA TYR A 107 4.88 -2.89 3.26
C TYR A 107 6.29 -3.13 2.71
N PRO A 108 6.45 -3.88 1.61
CA PRO A 108 7.73 -4.03 0.94
C PRO A 108 8.15 -2.73 0.23
N PRO A 109 9.46 -2.42 0.08
CA PRO A 109 9.92 -1.17 -0.50
C PRO A 109 9.40 -0.85 -1.91
N THR A 110 9.11 -1.89 -2.70
CA THR A 110 8.62 -1.79 -4.08
C THR A 110 7.09 -1.68 -4.19
N ILE A 111 6.34 -1.67 -3.08
CA ILE A 111 4.87 -1.63 -3.07
C ILE A 111 4.29 -0.44 -3.85
N SER A 112 4.98 0.71 -3.77
CA SER A 112 4.65 1.99 -4.42
C SER A 112 4.67 1.91 -5.96
N GLN A 113 5.37 0.91 -6.50
CA GLN A 113 5.56 0.67 -7.92
C GLN A 113 4.52 -0.31 -8.48
N GLN A 114 3.74 -0.97 -7.62
CA GLN A 114 2.69 -1.90 -8.02
C GLN A 114 1.44 -1.14 -8.49
N GLU A 115 0.76 -1.64 -9.52
CA GLU A 115 -0.53 -1.09 -9.97
C GLU A 115 -1.61 -1.20 -8.89
N PHE A 116 -1.57 -2.27 -8.08
CA PHE A 116 -2.44 -2.48 -6.94
C PHE A 116 -1.78 -3.37 -5.88
N PHE A 117 -2.24 -3.26 -4.64
CA PHE A 117 -1.96 -4.21 -3.56
C PHE A 117 -3.21 -4.44 -2.70
N SER A 118 -3.11 -5.30 -1.69
CA SER A 118 -4.21 -5.54 -0.73
C SER A 118 -3.78 -5.23 0.70
N ILE A 119 -4.70 -4.63 1.46
CA ILE A 119 -4.63 -4.53 2.92
C ILE A 119 -5.58 -5.59 3.47
N TYR A 120 -5.11 -6.56 4.24
CA TYR A 120 -5.98 -7.53 4.90
C TYR A 120 -6.34 -7.00 6.29
N ALA A 121 -7.63 -6.80 6.54
CA ALA A 121 -8.11 -6.26 7.81
C ALA A 121 -8.97 -7.32 8.52
N THR A 122 -8.47 -7.80 9.67
CA THR A 122 -9.08 -8.82 10.53
C THR A 122 -10.51 -8.43 10.96
N ASP A 123 -10.75 -7.15 11.25
CA ASP A 123 -12.06 -6.60 11.58
C ASP A 123 -13.13 -6.86 10.50
N ILE A 124 -12.74 -6.99 9.23
CA ILE A 124 -13.63 -7.23 8.09
C ILE A 124 -13.37 -8.59 7.44
N CYS A 125 -12.47 -9.39 8.01
CA CYS A 125 -12.22 -10.79 7.67
C CYS A 125 -11.80 -11.02 6.20
N SER A 126 -11.24 -9.99 5.55
CA SER A 126 -11.00 -9.96 4.10
C SER A 126 -10.06 -8.84 3.67
N GLY A 127 -9.63 -8.89 2.40
CA GLY A 127 -8.81 -7.86 1.77
C GLY A 127 -9.60 -6.62 1.32
N ILE A 128 -8.92 -5.47 1.39
CA ILE A 128 -9.25 -4.21 0.71
C ILE A 128 -8.20 -4.00 -0.39
N LYS A 129 -8.64 -4.02 -1.65
CA LYS A 129 -7.77 -3.71 -2.80
C LYS A 129 -7.52 -2.21 -2.89
N MET A 130 -6.26 -1.82 -2.94
CA MET A 130 -5.79 -0.45 -3.10
C MET A 130 -5.18 -0.30 -4.49
N GLN A 131 -5.73 0.58 -5.32
CA GLN A 131 -5.29 0.84 -6.69
C GLN A 131 -4.42 2.10 -6.74
N SER A 132 -3.28 2.04 -7.43
CA SER A 132 -2.42 3.21 -7.68
C SER A 132 -3.11 4.19 -8.61
N THR A 133 -3.06 5.49 -8.30
CA THR A 133 -3.48 6.54 -9.26
C THR A 133 -2.34 6.98 -10.18
N LYS A 134 -1.10 6.55 -9.90
CA LYS A 134 0.14 7.03 -10.53
C LYS A 134 0.44 8.52 -10.28
N GLU A 135 -0.40 9.21 -9.51
CA GLU A 135 -0.18 10.59 -9.10
C GLU A 135 0.88 10.64 -8.00
N ALA A 136 1.91 11.44 -8.22
CA ALA A 136 2.91 11.76 -7.20
C ALA A 136 2.50 13.01 -6.41
N THR A 137 2.84 13.03 -5.12
CA THR A 137 2.60 14.16 -4.22
C THR A 137 3.74 14.29 -3.21
N LEU A 138 3.77 15.39 -2.45
CA LEU A 138 4.74 15.64 -1.39
C LEU A 138 4.05 15.73 -0.04
N ILE A 139 4.49 14.90 0.91
CA ILE A 139 4.10 14.98 2.32
C ILE A 139 5.36 15.27 3.12
N LYS A 140 5.49 16.49 3.68
CA LYS A 140 6.66 16.92 4.47
C LYS A 140 8.00 16.74 3.73
N ASP A 141 7.99 17.12 2.46
CA ASP A 141 9.09 17.02 1.50
C ASP A 141 9.52 15.58 1.15
N LEU A 142 8.69 14.58 1.48
CA LEU A 142 8.86 13.20 1.06
C LEU A 142 7.98 12.88 -0.16
N PRO A 143 8.53 12.27 -1.22
CA PRO A 143 7.77 11.90 -2.41
C PRO A 143 6.87 10.70 -2.14
N GLY A 144 5.56 10.89 -2.27
CA GLY A 144 4.55 9.85 -2.09
C GLY A 144 3.81 9.51 -3.39
N ILE A 145 3.37 8.26 -3.52
CA ILE A 145 2.44 7.80 -4.55
C ILE A 145 1.06 7.60 -3.91
N ILE A 146 0.01 8.10 -4.57
CA ILE A 146 -1.36 8.01 -4.08
C ILE A 146 -1.99 6.67 -4.50
N PHE A 147 -2.54 5.95 -3.52
CA PHE A 147 -3.37 4.76 -3.69
C PHE A 147 -4.78 5.01 -3.15
N LYS A 148 -5.77 4.40 -3.79
CA LYS A 148 -7.19 4.58 -3.46
C LYS A 148 -7.93 3.25 -3.47
N ALA A 149 -8.85 3.06 -2.52
CA ALA A 149 -9.81 1.96 -2.60
C ALA A 149 -10.87 2.33 -3.64
N ASP A 150 -11.04 1.49 -4.67
CA ASP A 150 -11.95 1.79 -5.77
C ASP A 150 -13.33 1.12 -5.59
N LYS A 151 -14.14 1.10 -6.65
CA LYS A 151 -15.48 0.51 -6.61
C LYS A 151 -15.48 -1.03 -6.51
N SER A 152 -14.41 -1.71 -6.93
CA SER A 152 -14.30 -3.18 -6.90
C SER A 152 -14.33 -3.75 -5.48
N VAL A 153 -13.91 -2.95 -4.49
CA VAL A 153 -13.78 -3.34 -3.08
C VAL A 153 -15.11 -3.79 -2.48
N PHE A 154 -16.21 -3.09 -2.76
CA PHE A 154 -17.55 -3.48 -2.30
C PHE A 154 -18.47 -3.84 -3.46
N ASP A 155 -17.90 -4.28 -4.59
CA ASP A 155 -18.69 -4.73 -5.72
C ASP A 155 -19.32 -6.10 -5.47
N ASN A 156 -20.55 -6.28 -5.93
CA ASN A 156 -21.33 -7.52 -5.83
C ASN A 156 -21.05 -8.52 -6.97
N GLY A 157 -19.95 -8.36 -7.71
CA GLY A 157 -19.61 -9.21 -8.86
C GLY A 157 -20.12 -8.71 -10.21
N THR A 158 -20.91 -7.63 -10.24
CA THR A 158 -21.49 -7.10 -11.49
C THR A 158 -20.50 -6.27 -12.32
N GLN A 159 -19.52 -5.63 -11.68
CA GLN A 159 -18.48 -4.83 -12.34
C GLN A 159 -17.12 -5.50 -12.30
N SER A 160 -16.87 -6.24 -11.22
CA SER A 160 -15.65 -7.03 -10.96
C SER A 160 -16.08 -8.46 -10.66
N PRO A 161 -16.18 -9.37 -11.66
CA PRO A 161 -16.56 -10.76 -11.46
C PRO A 161 -15.71 -11.47 -10.38
N GLU A 162 -14.46 -11.04 -10.21
CA GLU A 162 -13.54 -11.48 -9.16
C GLU A 162 -14.03 -11.21 -7.72
N SER A 163 -14.92 -10.24 -7.52
CA SER A 163 -15.50 -9.87 -6.23
C SER A 163 -16.77 -10.66 -5.87
N SER A 164 -17.34 -11.44 -6.80
CA SER A 164 -18.54 -12.26 -6.55
C SER A 164 -18.36 -13.24 -5.39
N CYS A 165 -17.14 -13.69 -5.11
CA CYS A 165 -16.84 -14.60 -4.01
C CYS A 165 -16.95 -13.99 -2.60
N TYR A 166 -17.14 -12.67 -2.48
CA TYR A 166 -17.50 -12.03 -1.20
C TYR A 166 -18.97 -12.29 -0.81
N CYS A 167 -19.76 -12.94 -1.66
CA CYS A 167 -21.16 -13.27 -1.41
C CYS A 167 -21.32 -14.74 -0.96
N PRO A 168 -21.70 -15.00 0.29
CA PRO A 168 -21.93 -16.37 0.78
C PRO A 168 -22.97 -17.11 -0.07
N GLY A 169 -22.63 -18.32 -0.52
CA GLY A 169 -23.51 -19.14 -1.36
C GLY A 169 -23.91 -18.50 -2.70
N ASN A 170 -23.10 -17.56 -3.22
CA ASN A 170 -23.37 -16.74 -4.41
C ASN A 170 -24.64 -15.88 -4.32
N ASN A 171 -25.20 -15.67 -3.11
CA ASN A 171 -26.39 -14.87 -2.89
C ASN A 171 -26.02 -13.41 -2.58
N CYS A 172 -25.49 -12.71 -3.58
CA CYS A 172 -25.14 -11.30 -3.46
C CYS A 172 -26.38 -10.42 -3.22
N SER A 173 -26.18 -9.24 -2.61
CA SER A 173 -27.19 -8.18 -2.75
C SER A 173 -27.28 -7.73 -4.19
N GLU A 174 -28.49 -7.44 -4.67
CA GLU A 174 -28.73 -6.80 -5.96
C GLU A 174 -28.03 -5.43 -6.05
N LEU A 175 -27.86 -4.75 -4.91
CA LEU A 175 -27.22 -3.44 -4.80
C LEU A 175 -25.70 -3.60 -4.55
N SER A 176 -24.90 -3.04 -5.46
CA SER A 176 -23.44 -2.96 -5.31
C SER A 176 -23.03 -1.86 -4.31
N GLY A 177 -21.84 -1.94 -3.73
CA GLY A 177 -21.31 -0.98 -2.75
C GLY A 177 -21.40 -1.39 -1.29
N ILE A 178 -21.82 -2.62 -1.01
CA ILE A 178 -21.93 -3.20 0.34
C ILE A 178 -21.32 -4.61 0.38
N ARG A 179 -20.66 -4.98 1.49
CA ARG A 179 -20.13 -6.33 1.75
C ARG A 179 -20.79 -6.89 3.02
N ASP A 180 -21.32 -8.11 2.95
CA ASP A 180 -21.88 -8.81 4.11
C ASP A 180 -20.75 -9.28 5.04
N LEU A 181 -20.84 -8.96 6.33
CA LEU A 181 -19.92 -9.41 7.38
C LEU A 181 -20.53 -10.52 8.25
N SER A 182 -21.79 -10.92 8.00
CA SER A 182 -22.46 -11.98 8.75
C SER A 182 -21.69 -13.31 8.86
N PRO A 183 -20.93 -13.78 7.84
CA PRO A 183 -20.17 -15.03 7.96
C PRO A 183 -19.11 -15.00 9.07
N CYS A 184 -18.47 -13.86 9.30
CA CYS A 184 -17.39 -13.75 10.28
C CYS A 184 -17.78 -13.02 11.57
N LYS A 185 -18.91 -12.30 11.58
CA LYS A 185 -19.48 -11.65 12.79
C LYS A 185 -20.59 -12.48 13.42
N LYS A 186 -20.38 -13.81 13.53
CA LYS A 186 -21.27 -14.76 14.23
C LYS A 186 -22.75 -14.69 13.76
N GLY A 187 -23.00 -14.42 12.48
CA GLY A 187 -24.35 -14.29 11.91
C GLY A 187 -25.03 -12.93 12.14
N ALA A 188 -24.35 -11.94 12.72
CA ALA A 188 -24.90 -10.59 12.85
C ALA A 188 -25.20 -9.97 11.46
N PRO A 189 -26.33 -9.28 11.26
CA PRO A 189 -26.74 -8.73 9.96
C PRO A 189 -26.00 -7.42 9.63
N ALA A 190 -24.68 -7.41 9.80
CA ALA A 190 -23.80 -6.26 9.63
C ALA A 190 -23.22 -6.19 8.21
N PHE A 191 -23.25 -5.02 7.61
CA PHE A 191 -22.74 -4.75 6.26
C PHE A 191 -21.71 -3.62 6.28
N LEU A 192 -20.63 -3.78 5.53
CA LEU A 192 -19.60 -2.75 5.35
C LEU A 192 -19.83 -1.96 4.05
N SER A 193 -19.56 -0.66 4.06
CA SER A 193 -19.53 0.19 2.87
C SER A 193 -18.51 1.32 3.04
N PHE A 194 -18.31 2.14 2.00
CA PHE A 194 -17.73 3.48 2.21
C PHE A 194 -18.77 4.43 2.85
N PRO A 195 -18.33 5.54 3.48
CA PRO A 195 -19.24 6.49 4.13
C PRO A 195 -20.29 7.10 3.21
N HIS A 196 -21.51 7.21 3.72
CA HIS A 196 -22.73 7.62 3.03
C HIS A 196 -22.99 6.83 1.72
N PHE A 197 -22.57 5.56 1.66
CA PHE A 197 -22.61 4.71 0.45
C PHE A 197 -21.88 5.31 -0.77
N TYR A 198 -20.79 6.04 -0.54
CA TYR A 198 -19.89 6.49 -1.61
C TYR A 198 -19.41 5.29 -2.46
N ARG A 199 -19.36 5.45 -3.79
CA ARG A 199 -19.09 4.38 -4.78
C ARG A 199 -20.06 3.19 -4.79
N GLY A 200 -21.13 3.21 -3.98
CA GLY A 200 -22.20 2.22 -4.03
C GLY A 200 -23.35 2.60 -4.95
N ASP A 201 -24.33 1.70 -5.04
CA ASP A 201 -25.54 1.90 -5.82
C ASP A 201 -26.31 3.15 -5.31
N PRO A 202 -26.75 4.05 -6.22
CA PRO A 202 -27.53 5.23 -5.84
C PRO A 202 -28.75 4.93 -4.96
N ALA A 203 -29.41 3.77 -5.13
CA ALA A 203 -30.57 3.36 -4.34
C ALA A 203 -30.24 3.21 -2.85
N LEU A 204 -29.04 2.78 -2.47
CA LEU A 204 -28.59 2.72 -1.07
C LEU A 204 -28.60 4.12 -0.43
N SER A 205 -28.04 5.10 -1.14
CA SER A 205 -27.98 6.50 -0.67
C SER A 205 -29.34 7.21 -0.74
N GLY A 206 -30.16 6.89 -1.75
CA GLY A 206 -31.47 7.49 -1.98
C GLY A 206 -32.56 6.98 -1.04
N ALA A 207 -32.41 5.77 -0.48
CA ALA A 207 -33.37 5.19 0.47
C ALA A 207 -33.41 5.92 1.83
N ILE A 208 -32.40 6.74 2.17
CA ILE A 208 -32.24 7.34 3.51
C ILE A 208 -31.95 8.84 3.40
N GLN A 209 -32.85 9.65 3.97
CA GLN A 209 -32.68 11.10 4.03
C GLN A 209 -31.43 11.49 4.86
N GLY A 210 -30.65 12.43 4.33
CA GLY A 210 -29.47 13.00 5.01
C GLY A 210 -28.13 12.46 4.50
N LEU A 211 -28.12 11.34 3.78
CA LEU A 211 -26.92 10.84 3.13
C LEU A 211 -26.52 11.74 1.96
N LYS A 212 -25.21 11.96 1.85
CA LYS A 212 -24.57 12.85 0.85
C LYS A 212 -23.21 12.26 0.47
N PRO A 213 -23.16 11.29 -0.45
CA PRO A 213 -21.89 10.71 -0.92
C PRO A 213 -20.97 11.82 -1.45
N ASN A 214 -19.68 11.80 -1.08
CA ASN A 214 -18.73 12.82 -1.50
C ASN A 214 -17.31 12.27 -1.55
N MET A 215 -16.63 12.44 -2.69
CA MET A 215 -15.28 11.89 -2.91
C MET A 215 -14.25 12.41 -1.91
N SER A 216 -14.09 13.73 -1.74
CA SER A 216 -13.02 14.27 -0.88
C SER A 216 -13.22 13.95 0.61
N LYS A 217 -14.46 13.68 1.03
CA LYS A 217 -14.78 13.30 2.41
C LYS A 217 -14.79 11.79 2.67
N HIS A 218 -15.20 10.97 1.70
CA HIS A 218 -15.55 9.55 1.94
C HIS A 218 -14.67 8.56 1.15
N GLU A 219 -13.76 9.02 0.30
CA GLU A 219 -12.77 8.17 -0.33
C GLU A 219 -11.77 7.62 0.69
N PHE A 220 -11.47 6.32 0.62
CA PHE A 220 -10.34 5.71 1.32
C PHE A 220 -9.10 5.93 0.45
N SER A 221 -8.12 6.66 0.97
CA SER A 221 -6.80 6.82 0.33
C SER A 221 -5.64 6.48 1.26
N LEU A 222 -4.54 6.06 0.66
CA LEU A 222 -3.25 5.82 1.30
C LEU A 222 -2.16 6.48 0.45
N ILE A 223 -1.21 7.15 1.08
CA ILE A 223 -0.04 7.72 0.40
C ILE A 223 1.19 6.99 0.93
N LEU A 224 1.89 6.28 0.05
CA LEU A 224 3.09 5.52 0.36
C LEU A 224 4.32 6.22 -0.19
N GLU A 225 5.40 6.28 0.57
CA GLU A 225 6.67 6.84 0.11
C GLU A 225 7.21 6.02 -1.08
N LYS A 226 7.69 6.74 -2.10
CA LYS A 226 7.97 6.20 -3.42
C LYS A 226 9.03 5.09 -3.44
N ASN A 227 10.04 5.14 -2.58
CA ASN A 227 11.19 4.23 -2.63
C ASN A 227 11.21 3.17 -1.51
N THR A 228 10.48 3.41 -0.42
CA THR A 228 10.51 2.62 0.82
C THR A 228 9.16 1.98 1.17
N GLY A 229 8.06 2.38 0.52
CA GLY A 229 6.73 1.84 0.80
C GLY A 229 6.13 2.28 2.14
N ILE A 230 6.81 3.15 2.89
CA ILE A 230 6.36 3.61 4.22
C ILE A 230 5.12 4.51 4.09
N PRO A 231 4.05 4.29 4.89
CA PRO A 231 2.89 5.18 4.91
C PRO A 231 3.23 6.61 5.34
N LEU A 232 3.01 7.57 4.43
CA LEU A 232 3.16 9.00 4.68
C LEU A 232 1.85 9.64 5.18
N GLN A 233 0.72 9.18 4.64
CA GLN A 233 -0.62 9.60 5.06
C GLN A 233 -1.64 8.49 4.85
N VAL A 234 -2.47 8.24 5.86
CA VAL A 234 -3.60 7.31 5.81
C VAL A 234 -4.91 8.09 5.92
N ASN A 235 -5.88 7.73 5.08
CA ASN A 235 -7.27 8.11 5.21
C ASN A 235 -8.14 6.86 5.03
N ALA A 236 -8.12 5.94 5.99
CA ALA A 236 -9.00 4.78 5.98
C ALA A 236 -10.40 5.20 6.43
N ARG A 237 -11.39 5.04 5.55
CA ARG A 237 -12.76 5.54 5.74
C ARG A 237 -13.78 4.48 5.38
N LEU A 238 -14.55 4.04 6.37
CA LEU A 238 -15.50 2.94 6.25
C LEU A 238 -16.76 3.21 7.07
N GLN A 239 -17.84 2.52 6.72
CA GLN A 239 -19.15 2.64 7.35
C GLN A 239 -19.72 1.25 7.68
N ILE A 240 -20.20 1.12 8.92
CA ILE A 240 -20.89 -0.06 9.42
C ILE A 240 -22.39 0.20 9.32
N ASN A 241 -23.09 -0.76 8.73
CA ASN A 241 -24.51 -0.73 8.44
C ASN A 241 -25.19 -1.99 9.01
N ILE A 242 -26.49 -1.94 9.26
CA ILE A 242 -27.32 -3.09 9.66
C ILE A 242 -28.38 -3.33 8.60
N LEU A 243 -28.56 -4.57 8.16
CA LEU A 243 -29.72 -4.94 7.34
C LEU A 243 -30.98 -5.00 8.21
N LEU A 244 -31.86 -4.01 8.03
CA LEU A 244 -33.22 -4.04 8.56
C LEU A 244 -34.10 -4.82 7.60
N ARG A 245 -34.89 -5.76 8.13
CA ARG A 245 -35.92 -6.50 7.38
C ARG A 245 -36.96 -7.08 8.31
N LYS A 246 -38.17 -7.32 7.79
CA LYS A 246 -39.16 -8.14 8.47
C LYS A 246 -38.66 -9.59 8.57
N ILE A 247 -38.64 -10.12 9.79
CA ILE A 247 -38.33 -11.52 10.09
C ILE A 247 -39.65 -12.23 10.38
N LYS A 248 -39.84 -13.40 9.77
CA LYS A 248 -41.03 -14.24 10.01
C LYS A 248 -41.08 -14.63 11.49
N ASP A 249 -42.28 -14.62 12.07
CA ASP A 249 -42.54 -15.03 13.45
C ASP A 249 -41.83 -14.15 14.52
N LEU A 250 -41.44 -12.92 14.16
CA LEU A 250 -40.83 -11.92 15.06
C LEU A 250 -41.49 -10.52 14.93
N ASP A 251 -42.53 -10.31 15.74
CA ASP A 251 -43.45 -9.18 15.62
C ASP A 251 -42.80 -7.79 15.73
N ILE A 252 -41.70 -7.64 16.50
CA ILE A 252 -40.97 -6.37 16.63
C ILE A 252 -40.36 -5.88 15.31
N THR A 253 -40.15 -6.79 14.35
CA THR A 253 -39.67 -6.47 12.99
C THR A 253 -40.80 -6.28 11.96
N SER A 254 -42.07 -6.42 12.37
CA SER A 254 -43.21 -6.45 11.43
C SER A 254 -43.38 -5.18 10.59
N GLY A 255 -42.99 -4.02 11.15
CA GLY A 255 -43.01 -2.72 10.48
C GLY A 255 -41.68 -2.31 9.82
N LEU A 256 -40.69 -3.20 9.71
CA LEU A 256 -39.42 -2.89 9.06
C LEU A 256 -39.49 -3.03 7.54
N THR A 257 -39.14 -1.94 6.85
CA THR A 257 -38.74 -1.95 5.44
C THR A 257 -37.42 -2.72 5.27
N HIS A 258 -37.26 -3.42 4.15
CA HIS A 258 -36.00 -4.07 3.79
C HIS A 258 -34.97 -3.03 3.33
N LEU A 259 -34.04 -2.63 4.19
CA LEU A 259 -33.03 -1.60 3.89
C LEU A 259 -31.71 -1.81 4.64
N VAL A 260 -30.61 -1.33 4.08
CA VAL A 260 -29.29 -1.33 4.72
C VAL A 260 -29.09 -0.02 5.47
N MET A 261 -29.30 -0.03 6.78
CA MET A 261 -29.32 1.16 7.63
C MET A 261 -27.89 1.53 8.08
N PRO A 262 -27.35 2.69 7.70
CA PRO A 262 -26.05 3.15 8.18
C PRO A 262 -26.13 3.44 9.67
N THR A 263 -25.22 2.86 10.44
CA THR A 263 -25.20 3.00 11.91
C THR A 263 -24.10 3.93 12.36
N LEU A 264 -22.89 3.76 11.86
CA LEU A 264 -21.78 4.67 12.07
C LEU A 264 -20.79 4.59 10.90
N TRP A 265 -20.05 5.67 10.68
CA TRP A 265 -18.85 5.67 9.84
C TRP A 265 -17.68 6.23 10.64
N PHE A 266 -16.47 5.83 10.26
CA PHE A 266 -15.24 6.24 10.93
C PHE A 266 -14.17 6.64 9.91
N HIS A 267 -13.25 7.50 10.35
CA HIS A 267 -12.06 7.91 9.62
C HIS A 267 -10.85 7.68 10.50
N GLN A 268 -10.09 6.63 10.21
CA GLN A 268 -8.76 6.47 10.78
C GLN A 268 -7.80 7.30 9.93
N HIS A 269 -7.27 8.35 10.56
CA HIS A 269 -6.37 9.31 9.94
C HIS A 269 -5.01 9.28 10.63
N THR A 270 -3.95 9.22 9.84
CA THR A 270 -2.61 9.58 10.32
C THR A 270 -1.83 10.27 9.20
N VAL A 271 -0.88 11.11 9.59
CA VAL A 271 0.14 11.73 8.74
C VAL A 271 1.45 11.56 9.48
N ILE A 272 2.51 11.15 8.77
CA ILE A 272 3.84 10.96 9.35
C ILE A 272 4.26 12.19 10.19
N PRO A 273 4.67 12.03 11.46
CA PRO A 273 5.22 13.12 12.29
C PRO A 273 6.44 13.79 11.62
N GLN A 274 6.72 15.05 11.97
CA GLN A 274 7.82 15.78 11.31
C GLN A 274 9.18 15.13 11.60
N GLU A 275 9.42 14.77 12.86
CA GLU A 275 10.62 14.06 13.30
C GLU A 275 10.86 12.75 12.53
N MET A 276 9.81 11.93 12.34
CA MET A 276 9.89 10.71 11.54
C MET A 276 10.14 11.00 10.06
N ALA A 277 9.56 12.07 9.51
CA ALA A 277 9.81 12.49 8.13
C ALA A 277 11.26 12.97 7.93
N ASP A 278 11.83 13.66 8.92
CA ASP A 278 13.22 14.12 8.91
C ASP A 278 14.20 12.94 9.02
N GLN A 279 13.88 11.91 9.80
CA GLN A 279 14.63 10.64 9.86
C GLN A 279 14.53 9.82 8.55
N LEU A 280 13.39 9.87 7.86
CA LEU A 280 13.16 9.16 6.60
C LEU A 280 13.81 9.85 5.39
N ARG A 281 13.91 11.18 5.38
CA ARG A 281 14.41 11.98 4.24
C ARG A 281 15.78 11.54 3.68
N PRO A 282 16.80 11.17 4.49
CA PRO A 282 18.05 10.65 3.95
C PRO A 282 17.85 9.37 3.13
N LEU A 283 17.01 8.44 3.60
CA LEU A 283 16.76 7.15 2.92
C LEU A 283 16.07 7.34 1.55
N THR A 284 15.20 8.34 1.41
CA THR A 284 14.53 8.62 0.14
C THR A 284 15.45 9.28 -0.89
N GLN A 285 16.45 10.05 -0.43
CA GLN A 285 17.41 10.78 -1.27
C GLN A 285 18.65 9.97 -1.66
N VAL A 286 19.14 9.07 -0.79
CA VAL A 286 20.36 8.27 -1.00
C VAL A 286 20.41 7.55 -2.36
N PRO A 287 19.36 6.87 -2.84
CA PRO A 287 19.41 6.19 -4.15
C PRO A 287 19.66 7.16 -5.31
N SER A 288 19.01 8.33 -5.30
CA SER A 288 19.21 9.36 -6.32
C SER A 288 20.61 9.96 -6.23
N LEU A 289 21.07 10.29 -5.01
CA LEU A 289 22.39 10.87 -4.79
C LEU A 289 23.52 9.92 -5.22
N ALA A 290 23.41 8.63 -4.84
CA ALA A 290 24.36 7.60 -5.24
C ALA A 290 24.42 7.44 -6.76
N PHE A 291 23.27 7.43 -7.44
CA PHE A 291 23.20 7.37 -8.90
C PHE A 291 23.83 8.62 -9.56
N THR A 292 23.54 9.82 -9.07
CA THR A 292 24.14 11.06 -9.57
C THR A 292 25.66 11.05 -9.39
N ILE A 293 26.18 10.66 -8.22
CA ILE A 293 27.63 10.55 -7.96
C ILE A 293 28.27 9.52 -8.88
N ALA A 294 27.69 8.32 -9.02
CA ALA A 294 28.20 7.27 -9.89
C ALA A 294 28.27 7.71 -11.36
N LEU A 295 27.21 8.37 -11.86
CA LEU A 295 27.17 8.93 -13.21
C LEU A 295 28.21 10.04 -13.41
N SER A 296 28.39 10.93 -12.44
CA SER A 296 29.40 11.98 -12.49
C SER A 296 30.82 11.42 -12.52
N LEU A 297 31.13 10.40 -11.70
CA LEU A 297 32.43 9.73 -11.71
C LEU A 297 32.67 8.96 -13.02
N PHE A 298 31.65 8.31 -13.57
CA PHE A 298 31.74 7.63 -14.87
C PHE A 298 32.07 8.61 -16.00
N MET A 299 31.37 9.76 -16.06
CA MET A 299 31.64 10.80 -17.06
C MET A 299 33.02 11.44 -16.89
N ALA A 300 33.47 11.68 -15.65
CA ALA A 300 34.83 12.16 -15.38
C ALA A 300 35.91 11.15 -15.82
N GLY A 301 35.68 9.86 -15.59
CA GLY A 301 36.54 8.78 -16.07
C GLY A 301 36.63 8.72 -17.61
N LEU A 302 35.48 8.84 -18.29
CA LEU A 302 35.42 8.88 -19.76
C LEU A 302 36.20 10.07 -20.33
N ILE A 303 36.06 11.26 -19.73
CA ILE A 303 36.84 12.45 -20.10
C ILE A 303 38.35 12.21 -19.85
N GLY A 304 38.72 11.60 -18.73
CA GLY A 304 40.10 11.23 -18.42
C GLY A 304 40.73 10.30 -19.47
N VAL A 305 39.98 9.28 -19.92
CA VAL A 305 40.41 8.36 -20.99
C VAL A 305 40.57 9.10 -22.33
N LEU A 306 39.62 9.98 -22.69
CA LEU A 306 39.71 10.78 -23.92
C LEU A 306 40.92 11.72 -23.91
N VAL A 307 41.17 12.40 -22.79
CA VAL A 307 42.35 13.26 -22.58
C VAL A 307 43.64 12.42 -22.67
N GLY A 308 43.69 11.27 -21.99
CA GLY A 308 44.81 10.34 -22.07
C GLY A 308 45.10 9.87 -23.50
N PHE A 309 44.07 9.52 -24.27
CA PHE A 309 44.18 9.13 -25.67
C PHE A 309 44.73 10.28 -26.55
N VAL A 310 44.29 11.52 -26.31
CA VAL A 310 44.84 12.70 -27.01
C VAL A 310 46.32 12.93 -26.67
N PHE A 311 46.73 12.75 -25.40
CA PHE A 311 48.13 12.85 -25.01
C PHE A 311 48.99 11.73 -25.60
N VAL A 312 48.54 10.48 -25.59
CA VAL A 312 49.23 9.34 -26.23
C VAL A 312 49.36 9.56 -27.73
N LYS A 313 48.30 10.02 -28.41
CA LYS A 313 48.35 10.37 -29.83
C LYS A 313 49.37 11.49 -30.10
N LYS A 314 49.34 12.59 -29.34
CA LYS A 314 50.33 13.68 -29.47
C LYS A 314 51.77 13.19 -29.24
N GLY A 315 52.00 12.39 -28.21
CA GLY A 315 53.31 11.81 -27.91
C GLY A 315 53.82 10.88 -29.02
N TYR A 316 52.95 10.02 -29.55
CA TYR A 316 53.28 9.12 -30.67
C TYR A 316 53.66 9.90 -31.94
N PHE A 317 52.85 10.89 -32.34
CA PHE A 317 53.17 11.72 -33.52
C PHE A 317 54.43 12.58 -33.30
N SER A 318 54.66 13.10 -32.10
CA SER A 318 55.90 13.84 -31.77
C SER A 318 57.14 12.93 -31.80
N SER A 319 57.02 11.68 -31.34
CA SER A 319 58.12 10.70 -31.39
C SER A 319 58.39 10.20 -32.81
N MET A 320 57.37 10.15 -33.67
CA MET A 320 57.52 9.81 -35.09
C MET A 320 58.23 10.94 -35.84
N ALA A 321 57.80 12.19 -35.67
CA ALA A 321 58.47 13.36 -36.25
C ALA A 321 59.94 13.48 -35.81
N SER A 322 60.27 13.12 -34.56
CA SER A 322 61.67 13.12 -34.09
C SER A 322 62.53 11.97 -34.64
N ARG A 323 61.94 10.96 -35.28
CA ARG A 323 62.68 9.91 -36.01
C ARG A 323 62.98 10.29 -37.46
N GLU A 324 62.31 11.30 -37.99
CA GLU A 324 62.50 11.85 -39.34
C GLU A 324 63.34 13.14 -39.30
N GLY A 325 64.49 13.10 -38.61
CA GLY A 325 65.51 14.15 -38.68
C GLY A 325 66.17 14.21 -40.06
N PRO A 326 66.64 15.39 -40.52
CA PRO A 326 67.01 15.59 -41.92
C PRO A 326 68.25 14.78 -42.32
N LEU A 327 68.16 14.10 -43.47
CA LEU A 327 69.34 13.63 -44.20
C LEU A 327 70.14 14.85 -44.67
N LEU A 328 71.39 14.96 -44.21
CA LEU A 328 72.27 16.08 -44.49
C LEU A 328 72.67 16.11 -45.97
N ASP A 329 72.46 17.26 -46.62
CA ASP A 329 73.15 17.66 -47.85
C ASP A 329 74.63 17.89 -47.54
N ASP A 330 75.49 16.92 -47.88
CA ASP A 330 76.93 17.01 -47.64
C ASP A 330 77.72 16.82 -48.94
N ALA A 331 77.68 17.84 -49.82
CA ALA A 331 78.42 17.87 -51.09
C ALA A 331 78.87 19.29 -51.50
N ARG A 332 79.65 19.92 -50.61
CA ARG A 332 80.66 20.99 -50.88
C ARG A 332 80.53 21.82 -52.16
N THR A 333 80.17 23.09 -51.98
CA THR A 333 80.85 24.18 -52.69
C THR A 333 81.87 24.81 -51.74
N GLU A 334 83.14 24.91 -52.15
CA GLU A 334 83.93 26.14 -52.00
C GLU A 334 85.26 26.06 -52.78
N ASN A 335 85.86 27.23 -53.02
CA ASN A 335 86.71 27.49 -54.18
C ASN A 335 88.07 28.11 -53.77
N ASN A 336 89.13 27.79 -54.51
CA ASN A 336 90.43 28.49 -54.60
C ASN A 336 91.11 29.09 -53.33
N SER A 337 92.30 28.57 -52.99
CA SER A 337 93.52 29.40 -52.90
C SER A 337 94.81 28.57 -52.67
N SER A 338 95.90 28.98 -53.30
CA SER A 338 97.23 28.33 -53.25
C SER A 338 98.23 29.14 -52.40
N PRO A 339 99.18 28.48 -51.71
CA PRO A 339 100.42 29.12 -51.25
C PRO A 339 101.69 28.62 -52.01
N PRO A 340 102.82 29.36 -51.99
CA PRO A 340 103.94 29.18 -52.93
C PRO A 340 105.12 28.28 -52.46
N LEU A 341 106.11 28.18 -53.34
CA LEU A 341 107.20 27.18 -53.45
C LEU A 341 108.36 27.23 -52.41
N ASN A 342 109.14 26.13 -52.47
CA ASN A 342 110.62 26.00 -52.45
C ASN A 342 111.34 25.74 -51.11
N PRO A 343 112.54 25.08 -51.15
CA PRO A 343 113.01 23.96 -51.99
C PRO A 343 113.46 22.80 -51.03
N PRO A 344 114.63 22.11 -51.07
CA PRO A 344 115.65 21.84 -52.10
C PRO A 344 116.13 20.35 -52.24
N GLN A 345 116.86 20.06 -53.33
CA GLN A 345 117.99 19.10 -53.45
C GLN A 345 117.78 17.58 -53.19
N GLN A 346 118.49 16.61 -53.81
CA GLN A 346 119.33 16.56 -55.02
C GLN A 346 119.66 15.08 -55.36
N GLN A 347 119.82 14.74 -56.66
CA GLN A 347 120.64 13.65 -57.24
C GLN A 347 120.33 12.14 -57.05
N SER A 348 120.47 11.43 -58.19
CA SER A 348 120.80 10.00 -58.42
C SER A 348 119.78 8.94 -57.97
N SER A 349 119.51 7.87 -58.75
CA SER A 349 120.16 7.36 -59.99
C SER A 349 119.16 7.05 -61.10
#